data_AF-A0A2S3R2J6-F1
#
_entry.id   AF-A0A2S3R2J6-F1
#
_cell.length_a   1.000
_cell.length_b   1.000
_cell.length_c   1.000
_cell.angle_alpha   90.00
_cell.angle_beta   90.00
_cell.angle_gamma   90.00
#
_symmetry.space_group_name_H-M   'P 1'
#
loop_
_entity.id
_entity.type
_entity.pdbx_description
1 polymer ?
#
loop_
_entity_poly.entity_id
_entity_poly.type
_entity_poly.pdbx_seq_one_letter_code
_entity_poly.pdbx_strand_id
1 'polypeptide(L)' 'MNPLACKECATVHAPEAPHNMESLNYKYNFAKANGRWPTWADACSHCSEEIKQLVKGLLSDKGIDYA' A
#
# COMPACT_ATOMS: atom_id res chain seq x y z
N MET A 1 11.80 -9.70 -16.33
CA MET A 1 11.07 -9.45 -15.05
C MET A 1 12.09 -9.33 -13.95
N ASN A 2 11.97 -8.34 -13.06
CA ASN A 2 12.80 -8.26 -11.87
C ASN A 2 12.23 -9.25 -10.82
N PRO A 3 12.93 -10.34 -10.46
CA PRO A 3 12.40 -11.33 -9.52
C PRO A 3 12.27 -10.78 -8.08
N LEU A 4 12.91 -9.65 -7.78
CA LEU A 4 12.85 -8.97 -6.49
C LEU A 4 11.72 -7.93 -6.41
N ALA A 5 11.05 -7.65 -7.54
CA ALA A 5 9.94 -6.70 -7.54
C ALA A 5 8.70 -7.32 -6.87
N CYS A 6 8.00 -6.50 -6.09
CA CYS A 6 6.69 -6.86 -5.56
C CYS A 6 5.70 -7.11 -6.71
N LYS A 7 4.93 -8.20 -6.63
CA LYS A 7 3.96 -8.59 -7.67
C LYS A 7 2.81 -7.60 -7.80
N GLU A 8 2.40 -6.98 -6.69
CA GLU A 8 1.32 -5.99 -6.66
C GLU A 8 1.80 -4.63 -7.17
N CYS A 9 3.01 -4.21 -6.80
CA CYS A 9 3.52 -2.86 -7.07
C CYS A 9 4.39 -2.75 -8.34
N ALA A 10 4.88 -3.88 -8.87
CA ALA A 10 5.86 -3.94 -9.97
C ALA A 10 7.15 -3.12 -9.73
N THR A 11 7.48 -2.86 -8.47
CA THR A 11 8.71 -2.15 -8.05
C THR A 11 9.37 -2.87 -6.88
N VAL A 12 10.65 -2.60 -6.65
CA VAL A 12 11.40 -3.13 -5.50
C VAL A 12 11.14 -2.23 -4.30
N HIS A 13 10.68 -2.83 -3.20
CA HIS A 13 10.57 -2.17 -1.90
C HIS A 13 10.88 -3.18 -0.78
N ALA A 14 11.20 -2.67 0.41
CA ALA A 14 11.41 -3.52 1.57
C ALA A 14 10.11 -4.30 1.92
N PRO A 15 10.19 -5.57 2.37
CA PRO A 15 9.02 -6.36 2.74
C PRO A 15 8.14 -5.73 3.83
N GLU A 16 8.73 -4.91 4.69
CA GLU A 16 8.07 -4.23 5.81
C GLU A 16 7.40 -2.92 5.38
N ALA A 17 7.82 -2.36 4.23
CA ALA A 17 7.25 -1.13 3.69
C ALA A 17 5.84 -1.40 3.12
N PRO A 18 4.88 -0.49 3.34
CA PRO A 18 3.54 -0.65 2.78
C PRO A 18 3.58 -0.61 1.25
N HIS A 19 2.52 -1.13 0.63
CA HIS A 19 2.26 -0.79 -0.76
C HIS A 19 2.03 0.72 -0.89
N ASN A 20 2.42 1.29 -2.03
CA ASN A 20 2.07 2.67 -2.31
C ASN A 20 0.62 2.71 -2.80
N MET A 21 -0.31 3.11 -1.92
CA MET A 21 -1.73 3.21 -2.26
C MET A 21 -1.95 4.09 -3.49
N GLU A 22 -1.16 5.16 -3.66
CA GLU A 22 -1.27 6.08 -4.80
C GLU A 22 -0.71 5.54 -6.12
N SER A 23 0.00 4.41 -6.12
CA SER A 23 0.53 3.80 -7.34
C SER A 23 -0.62 3.25 -8.20
N LEU A 24 -0.71 3.69 -9.45
CA LEU A 24 -1.68 3.15 -10.41
C LEU A 24 -1.53 1.64 -10.57
N ASN A 25 -0.30 1.11 -10.60
CA ASN A 25 -0.07 -0.32 -10.74
C ASN A 25 -0.69 -1.10 -9.57
N TYR A 26 -0.47 -0.63 -8.35
CA TYR A 26 -1.07 -1.23 -7.15
C TYR A 26 -2.60 -1.09 -7.19
N LYS A 27 -3.13 0.11 -7.44
CA LYS A 27 -4.58 0.37 -7.51
C LYS A 27 -5.29 -0.58 -8.48
N TYR A 28 -4.77 -0.73 -9.70
CA TYR A 28 -5.37 -1.60 -10.71
C TYR A 28 -5.23 -3.09 -10.38
N ASN A 29 -4.07 -3.54 -9.89
CA ASN A 29 -3.88 -4.93 -9.49
C ASN A 29 -4.80 -5.31 -8.33
N PHE A 30 -4.88 -4.46 -7.31
CA PHE A 30 -5.79 -4.65 -6.18
C PHE A 30 -7.25 -4.66 -6.64
N ALA A 31 -7.66 -3.69 -7.47
CA ALA A 31 -9.04 -3.59 -7.94
C ALA A 31 -9.44 -4.78 -8.83
N LYS A 32 -8.54 -5.28 -9.67
CA LYS A 32 -8.75 -6.50 -10.45
C LYS A 32 -8.99 -7.72 -9.56
N ALA A 33 -8.28 -7.82 -8.43
CA ALA A 33 -8.41 -8.95 -7.51
C ALA A 33 -9.61 -8.83 -6.55
N ASN A 34 -9.99 -7.62 -6.15
CA ASN A 34 -10.95 -7.38 -5.06
C ASN A 34 -12.26 -6.70 -5.49
N GLY A 35 -12.38 -6.23 -6.73
CA GLY A 35 -13.60 -5.57 -7.23
C GLY A 35 -13.85 -4.16 -6.69
N ARG A 36 -12.88 -3.54 -5.99
CA ARG A 36 -12.94 -2.17 -5.47
C ARG A 36 -11.57 -1.51 -5.47
N TRP A 37 -11.52 -0.18 -5.41
CA TRP A 37 -10.27 0.54 -5.21
C TRP A 37 -9.71 0.29 -3.80
N PRO A 38 -8.37 0.24 -3.63
CA PRO A 38 -7.75 0.08 -2.32
C PRO A 38 -7.78 1.37 -1.52
N THR A 39 -7.63 1.20 -0.20
CA THR A 39 -7.44 2.28 0.76
C THR A 39 -6.02 2.20 1.33
N TRP A 40 -5.59 3.18 2.14
CA TRP A 40 -4.28 3.08 2.79
C TRP A 40 -4.23 1.93 3.80
N ALA A 41 -5.37 1.55 4.39
CA ALA A 41 -5.49 0.35 5.22
C ALA A 41 -5.19 -0.93 4.44
N ASP A 42 -5.67 -1.07 3.20
CA ASP A 42 -5.35 -2.22 2.34
C ASP A 42 -3.86 -2.25 1.98
N ALA A 43 -3.31 -1.09 1.66
CA ALA A 43 -1.90 -0.93 1.30
C ALA A 43 -0.96 -1.29 2.45
N CYS A 44 -1.42 -1.13 3.69
CA CYS A 44 -0.71 -1.49 4.91
C CYS A 44 -1.13 -2.85 5.49
N SER A 45 -1.94 -3.65 4.80
CA SER A 45 -2.55 -4.88 5.37
C SER A 45 -1.51 -5.85 5.97
N HIS A 46 -0.38 -6.03 5.28
CA HIS A 46 0.73 -6.89 5.70
C HIS A 46 1.71 -6.22 6.69
N CYS A 47 1.55 -4.92 6.96
CA CYS A 47 2.48 -4.19 7.82
C CYS A 47 2.28 -4.53 9.30
N SER A 48 3.35 -4.35 10.08
CA SER A 48 3.29 -4.39 11.55
C SER A 48 2.42 -3.25 12.08
N GLU A 49 1.98 -3.38 13.33
CA GLU A 49 1.16 -2.33 13.96
C GLU A 49 1.93 -1.02 14.08
N GLU A 50 3.23 -1.07 14.37
CA GLU A 50 4.11 0.11 14.41
C GLU A 50 4.08 0.87 13.08
N ILE A 51 4.25 0.17 11.96
CA ILE A 51 4.21 0.78 10.62
C ILE A 51 2.81 1.31 10.29
N LYS A 52 1.75 0.60 10.67
CA LYS A 52 0.37 1.08 10.50
C LYS A 52 0.13 2.40 11.24
N GLN A 53 0.60 2.51 12.48
CA GLN A 53 0.47 3.73 13.28
C GLN A 53 1.31 4.89 12.71
N LEU A 54 2.53 4.60 12.26
CA LEU A 54 3.37 5.58 11.59
C LEU A 54 2.67 6.14 10.34
N VAL A 55 2.15 5.27 9.47
CA VAL A 55 1.47 5.68 8.24
C VAL A 55 0.21 6.48 8.54
N LYS A 56 -0.61 6.05 9.52
CA LYS A 56 -1.79 6.81 9.96
C LYS A 56 -1.41 8.23 10.40
N GLY A 57 -0.36 8.40 11.19
CA GLY A 57 0.14 9.71 11.60
C GLY A 57 0.55 10.58 10.41
N LEU A 58 1.38 10.02 9.50
CA LEU A 58 1.86 10.74 8.32
C LEU A 58 0.73 11.19 7.37
N LEU A 59 -0.33 10.39 7.25
CA LEU A 59 -1.49 10.72 6.42
C LEU A 59 -2.40 11.74 7.10
N SER A 60 -2.63 11.57 8.42
CA SER A 60 -3.39 12.52 9.23
C SER A 60 -2.78 13.93 9.17
N ASP A 61 -1.45 14.04 9.26
CA ASP A 61 -0.72 15.31 9.14
C ASP A 61 -0.92 16.00 7.77
N LYS A 62 -1.33 15.23 6.76
CA LYS A 62 -1.63 15.69 5.39
C LYS A 62 -3.12 15.84 5.13
N GLY A 63 -3.98 15.54 6.10
CA GLY A 63 -5.44 15.53 5.93
C GLY A 63 -5.93 14.42 4.99
N ILE A 64 -5.18 13.33 4.85
CA ILE A 64 -5.53 12.18 4.02
C ILE A 64 -6.14 11.09 4.90
N ASP A 65 -7.26 10.53 4.46
CA ASP A 65 -7.91 9.41 5.15
C ASP A 65 -7.10 8.11 4.98
N TYR A 66 -7.05 7.33 6.06
CA TYR A 66 -6.41 6.01 6.07
C TYR A 66 -7.35 4.92 5.55
N ALA A 67 -8.66 5.09 5.77
CA ALA A 67 -9.68 4.07 5.56
C ALA A 67 -10.33 4.09 4.18
#